data_AF-A0A529KCW3-F1
#
_entry.id   AF-A0A529KCW3-F1
#
_cell.length_a   1.000
_cell.length_b   1.000
_cell.length_c   1.000
_cell.angle_alpha   90.00
_cell.angle_beta   90.00
_cell.angle_gamma   90.00
#
_symmetry.space_group_name_H-M   'P 1'
#
loop_
_entity.id
_entity.type
_entity.pdbx_description
1 polymer ?
#
loop_
_entity_poly.entity_id
_entity_poly.type
_entity_poly.pdbx_seq_one_letter_code
_entity_poly.pdbx_strand_id
1 'polypeptide(L)'
;GISIDWLTGRDLTERIWDDFFAFYMDTGSRKWGRPYLNREFFSMIGERMADDILLVMAKRNGRYIAGAINFIGSDALYGRNWGCIEDHPFLHFEVCYHQAIDFAIDRKLKVVEAGAQGEHKLARGYRPVTMHSAHYIAHPGLRNAVADYLRRERREVERMGDYLEEHTPFRKDMADD
;
A
#
# COMPACT_ATOMS: atom_id res chain seq x y z
N GLY A 1 -8.12 20.56 -14.97
CA GLY A 1 -8.31 19.18 -14.50
C GLY A 1 -7.29 18.84 -13.44
N ILE A 2 -7.36 17.61 -12.90
CA ILE A 2 -6.29 17.01 -12.09
C ILE A 2 -5.46 16.14 -13.03
N SER A 3 -4.13 16.25 -12.97
CA SER A 3 -3.20 15.36 -13.66
C SER A 3 -2.42 14.53 -12.65
N ILE A 4 -1.93 13.37 -13.08
CA ILE A 4 -1.12 12.47 -12.25
C ILE A 4 0.30 12.39 -12.82
N ASP A 5 1.29 12.48 -11.93
CA ASP A 5 2.70 12.28 -12.24
C ASP A 5 3.23 11.05 -11.47
N TRP A 6 3.99 10.18 -12.14
CA TRP A 6 4.78 9.12 -11.51
C TRP A 6 6.22 9.61 -11.33
N LEU A 7 6.67 9.75 -10.09
CA LEU A 7 8.00 10.25 -9.77
C LEU A 7 8.83 9.11 -9.16
N THR A 8 10.04 8.93 -9.69
CA THR A 8 11.02 7.92 -9.24
C THR A 8 12.43 8.49 -9.33
N GLY A 9 13.41 7.89 -8.67
CA GLY A 9 14.82 8.23 -8.87
C GLY A 9 15.11 9.71 -8.66
N ARG A 10 15.66 10.36 -9.69
CA ARG A 10 16.07 11.77 -9.66
C ARG A 10 14.92 12.77 -9.56
N ASP A 11 13.68 12.35 -9.82
CA ASP A 11 12.52 13.22 -9.68
C ASP A 11 12.18 13.49 -8.20
N LEU A 12 12.62 12.61 -7.29
CA LEU A 12 12.38 12.66 -5.85
C LEU A 12 13.24 13.69 -5.12
N THR A 13 13.13 14.95 -5.55
CA THR A 13 13.83 16.09 -4.94
C THR A 13 13.29 16.40 -3.55
N GLU A 14 14.07 17.11 -2.72
CA GLU A 14 13.61 17.56 -1.39
C GLU A 14 12.29 18.34 -1.43
N ARG A 15 12.06 19.12 -2.49
CA ARG A 15 10.79 19.84 -2.67
C ARG A 15 9.61 18.88 -2.85
N ILE A 16 9.79 17.79 -3.59
CA ILE A 16 8.76 16.75 -3.76
C ILE A 16 8.48 16.06 -2.42
N TRP A 17 9.52 15.81 -1.63
CA TRP A 17 9.36 15.27 -0.28
C TRP A 17 8.65 16.24 0.67
N ASP A 18 8.90 17.54 0.56
CA ASP A 18 8.17 18.56 1.31
C ASP A 18 6.68 18.57 0.97
N ASP A 19 6.35 18.51 -0.34
CA ASP A 19 4.97 18.41 -0.81
C ASP A 19 4.30 17.13 -0.26
N PHE A 20 4.94 15.97 -0.43
CA PHE A 20 4.39 14.70 0.06
C PHE A 20 4.23 14.67 1.59
N PHE A 21 5.21 15.21 2.33
CA PHE A 21 5.16 15.24 3.79
C PHE A 21 4.01 16.11 4.30
N ALA A 22 3.71 17.22 3.64
CA ALA A 22 2.54 18.03 3.96
C ALA A 22 1.24 17.21 3.82
N PHE A 23 1.13 16.41 2.76
CA PHE A 23 -0.04 15.55 2.53
C PHE A 23 -0.17 14.47 3.59
N TYR A 24 0.94 13.81 3.93
CA TYR A 24 1.03 12.79 4.97
C TYR A 24 0.59 13.33 6.33
N MET A 25 1.11 14.50 6.72
CA MET A 25 0.78 15.14 8.00
C MET A 25 -0.68 15.53 8.09
N ASP A 26 -1.20 16.17 7.03
CA ASP A 26 -2.59 16.63 6.99
C ASP A 26 -3.57 15.44 7.07
N THR A 27 -3.31 14.35 6.34
CA THR A 27 -4.17 13.16 6.39
C THR A 27 -4.06 12.42 7.72
N GLY A 28 -2.84 12.25 8.25
CA GLY A 28 -2.61 11.63 9.54
C GLY A 28 -3.35 12.34 10.66
N SER A 29 -3.26 13.67 10.72
CA SER A 29 -3.90 14.48 11.75
C SER A 29 -5.43 14.40 11.76
N ARG A 30 -6.07 14.10 10.62
CA ARG A 30 -7.55 14.10 10.47
C ARG A 30 -8.21 12.77 10.79
N LYS A 31 -7.57 11.62 10.50
CA LYS A 31 -8.25 10.31 10.41
C LYS A 31 -7.55 9.18 11.19
N TRP A 32 -7.38 9.34 12.51
CA TRP A 32 -7.06 8.21 13.42
C TRP A 32 -5.58 7.80 13.57
N GLY A 33 -4.62 8.65 13.19
CA GLY A 33 -3.20 8.36 13.42
C GLY A 33 -2.43 9.56 13.97
N ARG A 34 -1.51 9.33 14.91
CA ARG A 34 -0.40 10.26 15.08
C ARG A 34 0.59 9.98 13.96
N PRO A 35 0.94 10.97 13.11
CA PRO A 35 2.05 10.84 12.18
C PRO A 35 3.28 10.34 12.97
N TYR A 36 3.83 9.21 12.54
CA TYR A 36 4.95 8.54 13.22
C TYR A 36 6.24 8.63 12.41
N LEU A 37 6.15 8.94 11.11
CA LEU A 37 7.30 9.27 10.28
C LEU A 37 7.53 10.78 10.34
N ASN A 38 8.79 11.18 10.49
CA ASN A 38 9.18 12.58 10.43
C ASN A 38 9.66 12.95 9.02
N ARG A 39 9.94 14.22 8.79
CA ARG A 39 10.42 14.69 7.48
C ARG A 39 11.78 14.10 7.10
N GLU A 40 12.66 13.88 8.07
CA GLU A 40 14.00 13.32 7.88
C GLU A 40 13.96 11.89 7.30
N PHE A 41 12.99 11.07 7.71
CA PHE A 41 12.76 9.75 7.13
C PHE A 41 12.65 9.81 5.60
N PHE A 42 11.90 10.76 5.06
CA PHE A 42 11.69 10.89 3.62
C PHE A 42 12.96 11.31 2.85
N SER A 43 13.78 12.21 3.42
CA SER A 43 15.11 12.51 2.84
C SER A 43 16.00 11.27 2.84
N MET A 44 16.02 10.53 3.95
CA MET A 44 16.87 9.35 4.09
C MET A 44 16.55 8.24 3.08
N ILE A 45 15.26 7.98 2.82
CA ILE A 45 14.88 6.98 1.81
C ILE A 45 15.09 7.51 0.39
N GLY A 46 14.89 8.81 0.16
CA GLY A 46 15.19 9.45 -1.12
C GLY A 46 16.68 9.37 -1.48
N GLU A 47 17.57 9.55 -0.51
CA GLU A 47 19.02 9.42 -0.72
C GLU A 47 19.43 7.97 -1.00
N ARG A 48 18.84 7.00 -0.28
CA ARG A 48 19.37 5.63 -0.23
C ARG A 48 18.72 4.66 -1.21
N MET A 49 17.49 4.94 -1.64
CA MET A 49 16.71 4.01 -2.45
C MET A 49 15.71 4.71 -3.39
N ALA A 50 16.05 5.90 -3.88
CA ALA A 50 15.17 6.67 -4.78
C ALA A 50 14.70 5.88 -6.01
N ASP A 51 15.53 4.99 -6.56
CA ASP A 51 15.16 4.17 -7.72
C ASP A 51 14.15 3.06 -7.37
N ASP A 52 14.05 2.68 -6.09
CA ASP A 52 13.11 1.69 -5.55
C ASP A 52 11.87 2.34 -4.92
N ILE A 53 11.62 3.61 -5.22
CA ILE A 53 10.47 4.37 -4.73
C ILE A 53 9.65 4.87 -5.91
N LEU A 54 8.33 4.72 -5.78
CA LEU A 54 7.34 5.40 -6.61
C LEU A 54 6.51 6.35 -5.75
N LEU A 55 6.56 7.64 -6.08
CA LEU A 55 5.52 8.59 -5.68
C LEU A 55 4.54 8.78 -6.83
N VAL A 56 3.27 8.47 -6.58
CA VAL A 56 2.17 8.87 -7.47
C VAL A 56 1.61 10.18 -6.93
N MET A 57 1.75 11.27 -7.68
CA MET A 57 1.42 12.62 -7.24
C MET A 57 0.30 13.23 -8.07
N ALA A 58 -0.73 13.77 -7.42
CA ALA A 58 -1.85 14.43 -8.08
C ALA A 58 -1.68 15.94 -8.09
N LYS A 59 -1.90 16.57 -9.25
CA LYS A 59 -1.63 17.98 -9.50
C LYS A 59 -2.86 18.70 -10.03
N ARG A 60 -3.19 19.86 -9.46
CA ARG A 60 -4.25 20.75 -9.93
C ARG A 60 -3.69 22.17 -10.08
N ASN A 61 -3.93 22.79 -11.23
CA ASN A 61 -3.49 24.17 -11.51
C ASN A 61 -1.98 24.40 -11.25
N GLY A 62 -1.15 23.42 -11.59
CA GLY A 62 0.31 23.53 -11.41
C GLY A 62 0.82 23.14 -10.02
N ARG A 63 -0.04 22.87 -9.04
CA ARG A 63 0.33 22.55 -7.66
C ARG A 63 -0.05 21.11 -7.29
N TYR A 64 0.83 20.41 -6.58
CA TYR A 64 0.49 19.10 -6.04
C TYR A 64 -0.49 19.23 -4.86
N ILE A 65 -1.48 18.35 -4.85
CA ILE A 65 -2.60 18.38 -3.91
C ILE A 65 -2.75 17.07 -3.12
N ALA A 66 -2.14 15.99 -3.61
CA ALA A 66 -2.17 14.68 -2.98
C ALA A 66 -1.06 13.78 -3.51
N GLY A 67 -0.76 12.70 -2.78
CA GLY A 67 0.18 11.69 -3.24
C GLY A 67 0.17 10.40 -2.43
N ALA A 68 0.59 9.32 -3.08
CA ALA A 68 0.83 8.01 -2.47
C ALA A 68 2.29 7.58 -2.65
N ILE A 69 2.90 7.06 -1.58
CA ILE A 69 4.21 6.40 -1.63
C ILE A 69 4.06 4.90 -1.74
N ASN A 70 4.82 4.34 -2.68
CA ASN A 70 4.97 2.91 -2.92
C ASN A 70 6.46 2.56 -2.97
N PHE A 71 6.80 1.36 -2.54
CA PHE A 71 8.15 0.79 -2.69
C PHE A 71 8.15 -0.26 -3.78
N ILE A 72 9.14 -0.20 -4.66
CA ILE A 72 9.31 -1.09 -5.80
C ILE A 72 10.18 -2.26 -5.34
N GLY A 73 9.62 -3.46 -5.32
CA GLY A 73 10.36 -4.69 -5.09
C GLY A 73 10.83 -5.34 -6.39
N SER A 74 11.41 -6.54 -6.27
CA SER A 74 11.86 -7.34 -7.41
C SER A 74 10.73 -7.73 -8.38
N ASP A 75 9.55 -7.98 -7.84
CA ASP A 75 8.40 -8.57 -8.54
C ASP A 75 7.05 -7.98 -8.11
N ALA A 76 7.05 -7.10 -7.10
CA ALA A 76 5.85 -6.52 -6.52
C ALA A 76 6.01 -5.03 -6.22
N LEU A 77 4.90 -4.30 -6.24
CA LEU A 77 4.79 -2.92 -5.79
C LEU A 77 4.07 -2.85 -4.44
N TYR A 78 4.69 -2.22 -3.45
CA TYR A 78 4.17 -2.16 -2.08
C TYR A 78 3.69 -0.76 -1.70
N GLY A 79 2.39 -0.56 -1.66
CA GLY A 79 1.77 0.69 -1.16
C GLY A 79 1.92 0.87 0.35
N ARG A 80 2.19 2.11 0.78
CA ARG A 80 2.38 2.45 2.21
C ARG A 80 1.54 3.59 2.70
N ASN A 81 1.88 4.83 2.35
CA ASN A 81 1.21 6.01 2.88
C ASN A 81 0.56 6.80 1.76
N TRP A 82 -0.63 7.31 2.06
CA TRP A 82 -1.37 8.25 1.23
C TRP A 82 -1.59 9.54 2.02
N GLY A 83 -1.63 10.66 1.32
CA GLY A 83 -2.21 11.86 1.86
C GLY A 83 -2.74 12.80 0.80
N CYS A 84 -3.60 13.73 1.23
CA CYS A 84 -4.02 14.87 0.44
C CYS A 84 -4.17 16.12 1.31
N ILE A 85 -4.06 17.30 0.68
CA ILE A 85 -4.41 18.61 1.24
C ILE A 85 -5.66 19.20 0.56
N GLU A 86 -6.16 18.56 -0.48
CA GLU A 86 -7.41 18.90 -1.15
C GLU A 86 -8.25 17.63 -1.30
N ASP A 87 -9.52 17.69 -0.88
CA ASP A 87 -10.43 16.56 -0.99
C ASP A 87 -11.15 16.57 -2.34
N HIS A 88 -11.11 15.44 -3.02
CA HIS A 88 -11.74 15.23 -4.32
C HIS A 88 -12.38 13.85 -4.35
N PRO A 89 -13.62 13.72 -4.85
CA PRO A 89 -14.26 12.44 -5.04
C PRO A 89 -13.36 11.47 -5.80
N PHE A 90 -13.21 10.27 -5.24
CA PHE A 90 -12.46 9.16 -5.84
C PHE A 90 -10.95 9.34 -6.03
N LEU A 91 -10.36 10.48 -5.64
CA LEU A 91 -8.92 10.74 -5.84
C LEU A 91 -8.02 9.72 -5.14
N HIS A 92 -8.42 9.25 -3.97
CA HIS A 92 -7.72 8.16 -3.26
C HIS A 92 -7.69 6.86 -4.07
N PHE A 93 -8.76 6.53 -4.78
CA PHE A 93 -8.79 5.31 -5.62
C PHE A 93 -7.90 5.47 -6.83
N GLU A 94 -7.98 6.62 -7.50
CA GLU A 94 -7.12 6.94 -8.63
C GLU A 94 -5.64 6.79 -8.26
N VAL A 95 -5.20 7.47 -7.20
CA VAL A 95 -3.78 7.55 -6.87
C VAL A 95 -3.25 6.28 -6.18
N CYS A 96 -4.02 5.66 -5.29
CA CYS A 96 -3.53 4.52 -4.51
C CYS A 96 -3.79 3.16 -5.17
N TYR A 97 -4.67 3.08 -6.17
CA TYR A 97 -5.09 1.81 -6.78
C TYR A 97 -4.80 1.82 -8.27
N HIS A 98 -5.51 2.64 -9.05
CA HIS A 98 -5.43 2.59 -10.51
C HIS A 98 -4.02 2.93 -11.01
N GLN A 99 -3.45 4.02 -10.53
CA GLN A 99 -2.10 4.46 -10.93
C GLN A 99 -1.00 3.51 -10.44
N ALA A 100 -1.18 2.88 -9.28
CA ALA A 100 -0.25 1.86 -8.79
C ALA A 100 -0.30 0.58 -9.65
N ILE A 101 -1.50 0.18 -10.09
CA ILE A 101 -1.69 -0.96 -11.00
C ILE A 101 -1.12 -0.65 -12.38
N ASP A 102 -1.40 0.53 -12.93
CA ASP A 102 -0.90 0.96 -14.22
C ASP A 102 0.64 1.00 -14.23
N PHE A 103 1.26 1.53 -13.17
CA PHE A 103 2.72 1.52 -13.02
C PHE A 103 3.27 0.09 -12.94
N ALA A 104 2.63 -0.79 -12.17
CA ALA A 104 3.05 -2.18 -12.05
C ALA A 104 2.98 -2.90 -13.40
N ILE A 105 1.93 -2.67 -14.20
CA ILE A 105 1.80 -3.21 -15.55
C ILE A 105 2.93 -2.69 -16.45
N ASP A 106 3.18 -1.37 -16.46
CA ASP A 106 4.25 -0.74 -17.26
C ASP A 106 5.63 -1.33 -16.90
N ARG A 107 5.92 -1.51 -15.61
CA ARG A 107 7.16 -2.09 -15.11
C ARG A 107 7.19 -3.61 -15.10
N LYS A 108 6.12 -4.29 -15.55
CA LYS A 108 5.98 -5.75 -15.56
C LYS A 108 6.14 -6.40 -14.19
N LEU A 109 5.74 -5.68 -13.13
CA LEU A 109 5.60 -6.22 -11.78
C LEU A 109 4.36 -7.12 -11.75
N LYS A 110 4.47 -8.24 -11.04
CA LYS A 110 3.43 -9.27 -11.01
C LYS A 110 2.33 -8.99 -9.99
N VAL A 111 2.67 -8.23 -8.94
CA VAL A 111 1.81 -8.03 -7.78
C VAL A 111 1.79 -6.56 -7.38
N VAL A 112 0.61 -6.06 -7.01
CA VAL A 112 0.47 -4.81 -6.27
C VAL A 112 -0.11 -5.14 -4.90
N GLU A 113 0.55 -4.69 -3.85
CA GLU A 113 0.09 -4.83 -2.48
C GLU A 113 -0.34 -3.47 -1.94
N ALA A 114 -1.66 -3.25 -1.76
CA ALA A 114 -2.21 -2.03 -1.19
C ALA A 114 -2.07 -1.92 0.35
N GLY A 115 -1.00 -2.49 0.92
CA GLY A 115 -0.75 -2.56 2.36
C GLY A 115 -1.65 -3.54 3.13
N ALA A 116 -1.50 -3.58 4.45
CA ALA A 116 -2.30 -4.45 5.33
C ALA A 116 -3.71 -3.88 5.61
N GLN A 117 -4.61 -4.73 6.12
CA GLN A 117 -5.99 -4.46 6.56
C GLN A 117 -7.10 -4.37 5.48
N GLY A 118 -8.21 -5.04 5.81
CA GLY A 118 -9.57 -4.66 5.41
C GLY A 118 -10.24 -5.58 4.40
N GLU A 119 -11.36 -6.19 4.79
CA GLU A 119 -12.32 -6.85 3.87
C GLU A 119 -12.78 -5.90 2.75
N HIS A 120 -12.80 -4.59 3.03
CA HIS A 120 -13.15 -3.56 2.07
C HIS A 120 -12.27 -3.53 0.82
N LYS A 121 -11.09 -4.17 0.81
CA LYS A 121 -10.19 -4.23 -0.35
C LYS A 121 -10.73 -5.12 -1.48
N LEU A 122 -11.60 -6.08 -1.17
CA LEU A 122 -12.31 -6.88 -2.18
C LEU A 122 -13.13 -6.00 -3.12
N ALA A 123 -13.91 -5.08 -2.54
CA ALA A 123 -14.70 -4.12 -3.30
C ALA A 123 -13.83 -3.14 -4.13
N ARG A 124 -12.51 -3.12 -3.90
CA ARG A 124 -11.54 -2.28 -4.62
C ARG A 124 -10.70 -3.09 -5.63
N GLY A 125 -11.06 -4.35 -5.85
CA GLY A 125 -10.43 -5.21 -6.88
C GLY A 125 -9.25 -6.04 -6.40
N TYR A 126 -8.89 -6.02 -5.11
CA TYR A 126 -7.83 -6.89 -4.58
C TYR A 126 -8.41 -8.24 -4.15
N ARG A 127 -7.76 -9.32 -4.61
CA ARG A 127 -8.05 -10.69 -4.19
C ARG A 127 -7.42 -10.98 -2.82
N PRO A 128 -8.11 -11.68 -1.91
CA PRO A 128 -7.50 -12.13 -0.67
C PRO A 128 -6.37 -13.13 -0.97
N VAL A 129 -5.23 -12.95 -0.31
CA VAL A 129 -4.09 -13.87 -0.38
C VAL A 129 -3.60 -14.12 1.03
N THR A 130 -3.33 -15.38 1.36
CA THR A 130 -2.74 -15.75 2.65
C THR A 130 -1.32 -15.19 2.74
N MET A 131 -1.09 -14.34 3.74
CA MET A 131 0.24 -13.79 4.03
C MET A 131 0.91 -14.58 5.15
N HIS A 132 2.22 -14.80 5.01
CA HIS A 132 3.02 -15.54 5.98
C HIS A 132 3.98 -14.60 6.71
N SER A 133 4.28 -14.93 7.97
CA SER A 133 5.32 -14.26 8.75
C SER A 133 6.15 -15.30 9.50
N ALA A 134 7.45 -15.01 9.67
CA ALA A 134 8.39 -15.89 10.35
C ALA A 134 8.89 -15.21 11.62
N HIS A 135 8.81 -15.92 12.75
CA HIS A 135 9.14 -15.36 14.06
C HIS A 135 10.07 -16.31 14.82
N TYR A 136 11.21 -15.79 15.26
CA TYR A 136 12.07 -16.49 16.21
C TYR A 136 11.76 -16.03 17.63
N ILE A 137 11.20 -16.93 18.45
CA ILE A 137 10.85 -16.64 19.85
C ILE A 137 11.78 -17.45 20.75
N ALA A 138 12.79 -16.78 21.32
CA ALA A 138 13.79 -17.44 22.15
C ALA A 138 13.19 -18.03 23.44
N HIS A 139 12.31 -17.28 24.11
CA HIS A 139 11.73 -17.70 25.37
C HIS A 139 10.74 -18.86 25.19
N PRO A 140 10.99 -20.06 25.75
CA PRO A 140 10.18 -21.25 25.49
C PRO A 140 8.71 -21.08 25.88
N GLY A 141 8.44 -20.42 27.02
CA GLY A 141 7.06 -20.18 27.47
C GLY A 141 6.26 -19.30 26.52
N LEU A 142 6.90 -18.27 25.93
CA LEU A 142 6.24 -17.39 24.98
C LEU A 142 6.05 -18.11 23.64
N ARG A 143 7.06 -18.88 23.20
CA ARG A 143 6.97 -19.69 21.99
C ARG A 143 5.81 -20.66 22.06
N ASN A 144 5.63 -21.35 23.18
CA ASN A 144 4.53 -22.30 23.36
C ASN A 144 3.17 -21.60 23.36
N ALA A 145 3.04 -20.48 24.09
CA ALA A 145 1.79 -19.71 24.12
C ALA A 145 1.38 -19.21 22.72
N VAL A 146 2.34 -18.67 21.96
CA VAL A 146 2.11 -18.24 20.57
C VAL A 146 1.77 -19.44 19.68
N ALA A 147 2.53 -20.54 19.75
CA ALA A 147 2.27 -21.73 18.95
C ALA A 147 0.86 -22.31 19.19
N ASP A 148 0.40 -22.32 20.44
CA ASP A 148 -0.94 -22.77 20.81
C ASP A 148 -2.04 -21.86 20.26
N TYR A 149 -1.85 -20.55 20.31
CA TYR A 149 -2.76 -19.59 19.69
C TYR A 149 -2.84 -19.78 18.17
N LEU A 150 -1.68 -19.90 17.50
CA LEU A 150 -1.58 -20.06 16.05
C LEU A 150 -2.28 -21.32 15.52
N ARG A 151 -2.47 -22.36 16.36
CA ARG A 151 -3.26 -23.54 15.96
C ARG A 151 -4.73 -23.21 15.67
N ARG A 152 -5.32 -22.29 16.43
CA ARG A 152 -6.71 -21.84 16.23
C ARG A 152 -6.79 -20.77 15.15
N GLU A 153 -5.91 -19.76 15.24
CA GLU A 153 -5.90 -18.64 14.30
C GLU A 153 -5.75 -19.10 12.84
N ARG A 154 -4.87 -20.08 12.55
CA ARG A 154 -4.71 -20.60 11.17
C ARG A 154 -6.01 -21.09 10.56
N ARG A 155 -6.84 -21.81 11.33
CA ARG A 155 -8.14 -22.31 10.86
C ARG A 155 -9.14 -21.17 10.61
N GLU A 156 -9.08 -20.12 11.43
CA GLU A 156 -9.94 -18.94 11.26
C GLU A 156 -9.53 -18.13 10.03
N VAL A 157 -8.22 -17.96 9.81
CA VAL A 157 -7.67 -17.29 8.63
C VAL A 157 -8.02 -18.06 7.35
N GLU A 158 -7.89 -19.39 7.34
CA GLU A 158 -8.29 -20.24 6.20
C GLU A 158 -9.78 -20.07 5.88
N ARG A 159 -10.66 -20.20 6.89
CA ARG A 159 -12.11 -20.01 6.71
C ARG A 159 -12.48 -18.62 6.21
N MET A 160 -11.80 -17.59 6.74
CA MET A 160 -12.00 -16.22 6.28
C MET A 160 -11.53 -16.06 4.83
N GLY A 161 -10.41 -16.69 4.46
CA GLY A 161 -9.93 -16.73 3.08
C GLY A 161 -10.96 -17.32 2.13
N ASP A 162 -11.49 -18.50 2.44
CA ASP A 162 -12.53 -19.17 1.64
C ASP A 162 -13.79 -18.29 1.50
N TYR A 163 -14.27 -17.74 2.62
CA TYR A 163 -15.42 -16.84 2.63
C TYR A 163 -15.20 -15.60 1.74
N LEU A 164 -14.04 -14.95 1.85
CA LEU A 164 -13.74 -13.75 1.05
C LEU A 164 -13.56 -14.08 -0.44
N GLU A 165 -12.98 -15.23 -0.76
CA GLU A 165 -12.81 -15.71 -2.13
C GLU A 165 -14.18 -15.90 -2.84
N GLU A 166 -15.18 -16.41 -2.13
CA GLU A 166 -16.56 -16.54 -2.63
C GLU A 166 -17.21 -15.20 -3.00
N HIS A 167 -16.73 -14.10 -2.44
CA HIS A 167 -17.25 -12.74 -2.66
C HIS A 167 -16.37 -11.92 -3.61
N THR A 168 -15.42 -12.56 -4.31
CA THR A 168 -14.62 -11.88 -5.34
C THR A 168 -15.46 -11.61 -6.60
N PRO A 169 -15.21 -10.49 -7.32
CA PRO A 169 -15.93 -10.16 -8.54
C PRO A 169 -15.42 -10.94 -9.77
N PHE A 170 -14.44 -11.83 -9.59
CA PHE A 170 -13.83 -12.59 -10.67
C PHE A 170 -14.72 -13.79 -11.04
N ARG A 171 -14.80 -14.08 -12.34
CA ARG A 171 -15.50 -15.27 -12.82
C ARG A 171 -14.78 -16.49 -12.24
N LYS A 172 -15.51 -17.33 -11.51
CA LYS A 172 -15.06 -18.70 -11.22
C LYS A 172 -15.07 -19.42 -12.55
N ASP A 173 -13.95 -19.40 -13.28
CA ASP A 173 -13.83 -20.25 -14.46
C ASP A 173 -14.12 -21.67 -13.98
N MET A 174 -15.12 -22.31 -14.60
CA MET A 174 -15.35 -23.73 -14.41
C MET A 174 -14.02 -24.40 -14.73
N ALA A 175 -13.50 -25.19 -13.80
CA ALA A 175 -12.38 -26.07 -14.09
C ALA A 175 -12.80 -26.89 -15.31
N ASP A 176 -12.11 -26.71 -16.45
CA ASP A 176 -12.16 -27.71 -17.51
C ASP A 176 -11.63 -29.02 -16.90
N ASP A 177 -12.40 -30.08 -17.09
CA ASP A 177 -12.27 -31.45 -16.55
C ASP A 177 -10.84 -32.03 -16.49
#